data_AF-A0A2M7SRG7-F1
#
_entry.id   AF-A0A2M7SRG7-F1
#
_cell.length_a   1.000
_cell.length_b   1.000
_cell.length_c   1.000
_cell.angle_alpha   90.00
_cell.angle_beta   90.00
_cell.angle_gamma   90.00
#
_symmetry.space_group_name_H-M   'P 1'
#
loop_
_entity.id
_entity.type
_entity.pdbx_description
1 polymer ?
#
loop_
_entity_poly.entity_id
_entity_poly.type
_entity_poly.pdbx_seq_one_letter_code
_entity_poly.pdbx_strand_id
1 'polypeptide(L)' 'NTGFYYIASLAQVPIVFGYLDYARKVGGLGPVMRTTGNIEADMKVIRE' A
#
# COMPACT_ATOMS: atom_id res chain seq x y z
N ASN A 1 2.30 11.69 -3.80
CA ASN A 1 2.25 10.74 -4.92
C ASN A 1 1.19 9.67 -4.67
N THR A 2 0.09 9.72 -5.43
CA THR A 2 -1.03 8.75 -5.39
C THR A 2 -1.02 7.77 -6.57
N GLY A 3 0.00 7.80 -7.43
CA GLY A 3 0.05 6.99 -8.66
C GLY A 3 -0.06 5.48 -8.42
N PHE A 4 0.58 4.96 -7.38
CA PHE A 4 0.50 3.53 -7.02
C PHE A 4 -0.94 3.10 -6.71
N TYR A 5 -1.73 3.97 -6.07
CA TYR A 5 -3.12 3.72 -5.72
C TYR A 5 -4.01 3.63 -6.97
N TYR A 6 -3.84 4.54 -7.92
CA TYR A 6 -4.60 4.50 -9.18
C TYR A 6 -4.28 3.25 -9.99
N ILE A 7 -3.01 2.84 -10.06
CA ILE A 7 -2.62 1.59 -10.74
C ILE A 7 -3.29 0.39 -10.07
N ALA A 8 -3.22 0.30 -8.73
CA ALA A 8 -3.82 -0.80 -7.98
C ALA A 8 -5.34 -0.86 -8.15
N SER A 9 -6.00 0.32 -8.10
CA SER A 9 -7.44 0.45 -8.25
C SER A 9 -7.92 0.09 -9.67
N LEU A 10 -7.24 0.59 -10.71
CA LEU A 10 -7.57 0.28 -12.11
C LEU A 10 -7.32 -1.19 -12.46
N ALA A 11 -6.24 -1.78 -11.94
CA ALA A 11 -5.91 -3.18 -12.17
C ALA A 11 -6.66 -4.13 -11.21
N GLN A 12 -7.45 -3.62 -10.26
CA GLN A 12 -8.12 -4.39 -9.21
C GLN A 12 -7.18 -5.33 -8.43
N VAL A 13 -5.93 -4.93 -8.25
CA VAL A 13 -4.92 -5.72 -7.54
C VAL A 13 -4.79 -5.25 -6.09
N PRO A 14 -4.52 -6.16 -5.14
CA PRO A 14 -4.26 -5.79 -3.76
C PRO A 14 -2.91 -5.06 -3.62
N ILE A 15 -2.86 -4.10 -2.69
CA ILE A 15 -1.66 -3.40 -2.26
C ILE A 15 -1.10 -4.15 -1.04
N VAL A 16 0.19 -4.48 -1.06
CA VAL A 16 0.87 -5.09 0.09
C VAL A 16 1.83 -4.07 0.67
N PHE A 17 1.69 -3.76 1.95
CA PHE A 17 2.66 -2.92 2.64
C PHE A 17 3.92 -3.73 2.88
N GLY A 18 5.08 -3.16 2.60
CA GLY A 18 6.36 -3.79 2.89
C GLY A 18 7.29 -2.74 3.49
N TYR A 19 8.14 -3.17 4.41
CA TYR A 19 9.21 -2.33 4.92
C TYR A 19 10.55 -3.00 4.67
N LEU A 20 11.58 -2.17 4.51
CA LEU A 20 12.96 -2.59 4.38
C LEU A 20 13.77 -1.92 5.48
N ASP A 21 14.25 -2.72 6.42
CA ASP A 21 15.26 -2.32 7.38
C ASP A 21 16.65 -2.58 6.78
N TYR A 22 17.20 -1.55 6.15
CA TYR A 22 18.52 -1.62 5.52
C TYR A 22 19.66 -1.77 6.52
N ALA A 23 19.51 -1.26 7.75
CA ALA A 23 20.54 -1.38 8.78
C ALA A 23 20.72 -2.84 9.19
N ARG A 24 19.61 -3.59 9.29
CA ARG A 24 19.63 -5.03 9.62
C ARG A 24 19.63 -5.93 8.39
N LYS A 25 19.49 -5.38 7.17
CA LYS A 25 19.29 -6.11 5.90
C LYS A 25 18.08 -7.07 5.96
N VAL A 26 17.02 -6.67 6.65
CA VAL A 26 15.78 -7.46 6.79
C VAL A 26 14.64 -6.72 6.11
N GLY A 27 13.86 -7.43 5.32
CA GLY A 27 12.60 -6.96 4.78
C GLY A 27 11.43 -7.69 5.43
N GLY A 28 10.31 -6.98 5.60
CA GLY A 28 9.06 -7.57 6.06
C GLY A 28 7.93 -7.20 5.12
N LEU A 29 7.02 -8.16 4.90
CA LEU A 29 5.74 -7.91 4.27
C LEU A 29 4.69 -7.75 5.36
N GLY A 30 4.00 -6.64 5.31
CA GLY A 30 2.88 -6.28 6.17
C GLY A 30 1.54 -6.69 5.56
N PRO A 31 0.44 -6.13 6.09
CA PRO A 31 -0.91 -6.51 5.72
C PRO A 31 -1.21 -6.19 4.25
N VAL A 32 -2.13 -6.97 3.70
CA VAL A 32 -2.66 -6.79 2.35
C VAL A 32 -3.92 -5.94 2.41
N MET A 33 -3.96 -4.86 1.63
CA MET A 33 -5.10 -3.96 1.52
C MET A 33 -5.68 -3.99 0.11
N ARG A 34 -7.01 -4.01 -0.01
CA ARG A 34 -7.70 -3.78 -1.29
C ARG A 34 -8.22 -2.36 -1.34
N THR A 35 -8.06 -1.71 -2.49
CA THR A 35 -8.60 -0.37 -2.73
C THR A 35 -10.13 -0.43 -2.78
N THR A 36 -10.78 0.44 -2.03
CA THR A 36 -12.25 0.56 -1.98
C THR A 36 -12.79 1.49 -3.06
N GLY A 37 -11.90 2.23 -3.73
CA GLY A 37 -12.25 3.27 -4.69
C GLY A 37 -12.37 4.65 -4.04
N ASN A 38 -12.49 4.72 -2.71
CA ASN A 38 -12.43 5.97 -1.97
C ASN A 38 -10.97 6.29 -1.58
N ILE A 39 -10.31 7.08 -2.42
CA ILE A 39 -8.90 7.44 -2.24
C ILE A 39 -8.63 8.16 -0.92
N GLU A 40 -9.54 9.00 -0.43
CA GLU A 40 -9.33 9.73 0.82
C GLU A 40 -9.35 8.78 2.02
N ALA A 41 -10.33 7.89 2.08
CA ALA A 41 -10.43 6.89 3.14
C ALA A 41 -9.25 5.92 3.09
N ASP A 42 -8.90 5.41 1.89
CA ASP A 42 -7.83 4.43 1.74
C ASP A 42 -6.45 5.06 2.04
N MET A 43 -6.20 6.29 1.57
CA MET A 43 -4.95 7.01 1.86
C MET A 43 -4.82 7.47 3.30
N LYS A 44 -5.91 7.50 4.08
CA LYS A 44 -5.86 7.68 5.53
C LYS A 44 -5.34 6.41 6.20
N VAL A 45 -5.87 5.24 5.82
CA VAL A 45 -5.41 3.94 6.32
C VAL A 45 -3.93 3.67 5.97
N ILE A 46 -3.49 4.08 4.77
CA ILE A 46 -2.08 3.94 4.33
C ILE A 46 -1.11 4.83 5.13
N ARG A 47 -1.59 5.93 5.70
CA ARG A 47 -0.76 6.94 6.39
C ARG A 47 -0.77 6.85 7.92
N GLU A 48 -1.69 6.10 8.50
CA GLU A 48 -1.64 5.68 9.91
C GLU A 48 -0.72 4.48 10.09
#